data_AF-A0A5A7V3N2-F1
#
_entry.id   AF-A0A5A7V3N2-F1
#
_cell.length_a   1.000
_cell.length_b   1.000
_cell.length_c   1.000
_cell.angle_alpha   90.00
_cell.angle_beta   90.00
_cell.angle_gamma   90.00
#
_symmetry.space_group_name_H-M   'P 1'
#
loop_
_entity.id
_entity.type
_entity.pdbx_description
1 polymer ?
#
loop_
_entity_poly.entity_id
_entity_poly.type
_entity_poly.pdbx_seq_one_letter_code
_entity_poly.pdbx_strand_id
1 'polypeptide(L)'
;MLAVEPASATDIIIEELVYTSERSGFMSLCLARRSGVPFISSIQAVPTSDDLYSKMGSNETFRLVARVSYGVNDEDGILLVDDHYERIWKSATTPPNCNNVAASPDFESPENNPPPSVLENAIESVNVSSPIILTVDFPKSSSSSQSAYFVLYFTEVADIFGQNNRTIDIFIDSVLMSTITTTVRNCTVVTLFPVDIKGSRANVTLAAANSPTNLPPLISAMEVFTKVIATGGVAGSNGPSQFTFLSSVLMICVSVLVNLL
;
A
#
# COMPACT_ATOMS: atom_id res chain seq x y z
N MET A 1 10.56 -13.45 -12.98
CA MET A 1 11.87 -12.85 -12.66
C MET A 1 11.66 -11.36 -12.55
N LEU A 2 11.69 -10.82 -11.33
CA LEU A 2 11.62 -9.37 -11.11
C LEU A 2 13.01 -8.81 -11.43
N ALA A 3 13.11 -7.91 -12.42
CA ALA A 3 14.35 -7.23 -12.75
C ALA A 3 14.24 -5.79 -12.25
N VAL A 4 15.20 -5.38 -11.42
CA VAL A 4 15.21 -4.07 -10.78
C VAL A 4 16.58 -3.46 -11.05
N GLU A 5 16.59 -2.34 -11.78
CA GLU A 5 17.81 -1.65 -12.16
C GLU A 5 17.77 -0.23 -11.58
N PRO A 6 18.79 0.19 -10.81
CA PRO A 6 18.88 1.54 -10.30
C PRO A 6 19.13 2.56 -11.43
N ALA A 7 18.44 3.70 -11.34
CA ALA A 7 18.65 4.82 -12.25
C ALA A 7 19.97 5.57 -11.97
N SER A 8 20.46 5.52 -10.73
CA SER A 8 21.69 6.16 -10.26
C SER A 8 22.37 5.35 -9.13
N ALA A 9 23.66 5.58 -8.91
CA ALA A 9 24.45 4.97 -7.83
C ALA A 9 24.05 5.45 -6.42
N THR A 10 23.26 6.52 -6.31
CA THR A 10 22.81 7.11 -5.04
C THR A 10 21.37 6.74 -4.68
N ASP A 11 20.64 6.10 -5.59
CA ASP A 11 19.23 5.79 -5.36
C ASP A 11 19.11 4.50 -4.56
N ILE A 12 18.43 4.57 -3.41
CA ILE A 12 18.05 3.38 -2.67
C ILE A 12 16.78 2.83 -3.31
N ILE A 13 16.87 1.62 -3.89
CA ILE A 13 15.68 0.89 -4.30
C ILE A 13 15.27 -0.05 -3.18
N ILE A 14 14.02 0.09 -2.77
CA ILE A 14 13.35 -0.79 -1.84
C ILE A 14 12.25 -1.53 -2.58
N GLU A 15 12.37 -2.85 -2.63
CA GLU A 15 11.33 -3.74 -3.15
C GLU A 15 10.65 -4.45 -2.00
N GLU A 16 9.34 -4.23 -1.86
CA GLU A 16 8.53 -4.91 -0.85
C GLU A 16 7.60 -5.94 -1.49
N LEU A 17 7.63 -7.17 -0.96
CA LEU A 17 6.76 -8.27 -1.37
C LEU A 17 5.96 -8.80 -0.17
N VAL A 18 4.66 -9.02 -0.35
CA VAL A 18 3.84 -9.83 0.55
C VAL A 18 3.77 -11.24 -0.04
N TYR A 19 4.30 -12.21 0.71
CA TYR A 19 4.38 -13.60 0.29
C TYR A 19 3.74 -14.51 1.33
N THR A 20 2.87 -15.41 0.87
CA THR A 20 2.33 -16.48 1.71
C THR A 20 3.16 -17.74 1.54
N SER A 21 3.67 -18.28 2.64
CA SER A 21 4.61 -19.41 2.63
C SER A 21 3.97 -20.79 2.43
N GLU A 22 2.66 -20.86 2.13
CA GLU A 22 1.86 -22.09 2.02
C GLU A 22 2.14 -23.13 3.13
N ARG A 23 2.47 -22.66 4.34
CA ARG A 23 2.85 -23.49 5.51
C ARG A 23 4.12 -24.33 5.33
N SER A 24 4.94 -24.04 4.33
CA SER A 24 6.24 -24.69 4.15
C SER A 24 7.25 -24.25 5.21
N GLY A 25 7.10 -23.03 5.76
CA GLY A 25 8.05 -22.44 6.70
C GLY A 25 9.40 -22.09 6.07
N PHE A 26 9.54 -22.24 4.75
CA PHE A 26 10.75 -21.91 4.01
C PHE A 26 10.47 -20.86 2.95
N MET A 27 11.49 -20.04 2.73
CA MET A 27 11.54 -19.10 1.63
C MET A 27 12.84 -19.33 0.86
N SER A 28 12.72 -19.50 -0.45
CA SER A 28 13.88 -19.63 -1.34
C SER A 28 14.01 -18.36 -2.18
N LEU A 29 15.06 -17.58 -1.93
CA LEU A 29 15.41 -16.44 -2.75
C LEU A 29 16.54 -16.83 -3.70
N CYS A 30 16.32 -16.65 -5.01
CA CYS A 30 17.33 -16.89 -6.03
C CYS A 30 17.79 -15.57 -6.64
N LEU A 31 19.06 -15.22 -6.43
CA LEU A 31 19.70 -14.10 -7.09
C LEU A 31 20.27 -14.56 -8.44
N ALA A 32 19.53 -14.30 -9.51
CA ALA A 32 19.92 -14.69 -10.86
C ALA A 32 20.66 -13.56 -11.58
N ARG A 33 21.75 -13.90 -12.28
CA ARG A 33 22.51 -12.97 -13.10
C ARG A 33 21.88 -12.86 -14.50
N ARG A 34 21.52 -11.65 -14.92
CA ARG A 34 21.18 -11.34 -16.33
C ARG A 34 22.37 -10.75 -17.08
N SER A 35 23.05 -9.79 -16.46
CA SER A 35 24.30 -9.13 -16.89
C SER A 35 24.98 -8.54 -15.65
N GLY A 36 26.29 -8.25 -15.70
CA GLY A 36 27.01 -7.71 -14.53
C GLY A 36 27.09 -8.66 -13.33
N VAL A 37 27.49 -8.18 -12.15
CA VAL A 37 27.45 -8.98 -10.89
C VAL A 37 26.17 -8.63 -10.16
N PRO A 38 25.23 -9.58 -9.95
CA PRO A 38 24.03 -9.27 -9.20
C PRO A 38 24.39 -9.11 -7.72
N PHE A 39 23.75 -8.16 -7.04
CA PHE A 39 23.99 -7.91 -5.63
C PHE A 39 22.69 -7.53 -4.91
N ILE A 40 22.63 -7.80 -3.62
CA ILE A 40 21.58 -7.37 -2.69
C ILE A 40 22.31 -6.80 -1.48
N SER A 41 21.99 -5.58 -1.04
CA SER A 41 22.64 -5.01 0.14
C SER A 41 22.03 -5.51 1.43
N SER A 42 20.70 -5.65 1.49
CA SER A 42 20.02 -6.27 2.62
C SER A 42 18.74 -6.98 2.22
N ILE A 43 18.37 -7.96 3.03
CA ILE A 43 17.08 -8.64 2.99
C ILE A 43 16.51 -8.56 4.39
N GLN A 44 15.27 -8.12 4.48
CA GLN A 44 14.50 -8.17 5.70
C GLN A 44 13.26 -9.02 5.46
N ALA A 45 12.94 -9.85 6.46
CA ALA A 45 11.84 -10.78 6.45
C ALA A 45 11.03 -10.55 7.73
N VAL A 46 9.85 -9.97 7.61
CA VAL A 46 8.96 -9.67 8.74
C VAL A 46 7.77 -10.64 8.73
N PRO A 47 7.66 -11.57 9.70
CA PRO A 47 6.48 -12.40 9.87
C PRO A 47 5.27 -11.54 10.19
N THR A 48 4.15 -11.81 9.55
CA THR A 48 2.88 -11.14 9.78
C THR A 48 1.81 -12.17 10.14
N SER A 49 0.73 -11.69 10.74
CA SER A 49 -0.43 -12.53 11.05
C SER A 49 -1.14 -12.97 9.77
N ASP A 50 -1.83 -14.12 9.83
CA ASP A 50 -2.54 -14.70 8.68
C ASP A 50 -3.73 -13.81 8.21
N ASP A 51 -4.19 -12.88 9.04
CA ASP A 51 -5.27 -11.93 8.76
C ASP A 51 -4.78 -10.59 8.19
N LEU A 52 -3.47 -10.31 8.20
CA LEU A 52 -2.91 -9.12 7.56
C LEU A 52 -3.09 -9.23 6.05
N TYR A 53 -3.76 -8.26 5.44
CA TYR A 53 -4.16 -8.28 4.03
C TYR A 53 -5.00 -9.52 3.68
N SER A 54 -5.98 -9.87 4.53
CA SER A 54 -6.80 -11.09 4.43
C SER A 54 -7.48 -11.36 3.08
N LYS A 55 -7.64 -10.36 2.20
CA LYS A 55 -8.19 -10.55 0.85
C LYS A 55 -7.14 -10.96 -0.20
N MET A 56 -5.85 -10.98 0.15
CA MET A 56 -4.79 -11.51 -0.71
C MET A 56 -4.86 -13.04 -0.73
N GLY A 57 -4.82 -13.65 -1.92
CA GLY A 57 -4.87 -15.10 -2.06
C GLY A 57 -3.65 -15.78 -1.44
N SER A 58 -3.85 -16.88 -0.73
CA SER A 58 -2.79 -17.60 0.02
C SER A 58 -1.72 -18.27 -0.84
N ASN A 59 -1.87 -18.27 -2.17
CA ASN A 59 -0.94 -18.82 -3.15
C ASN A 59 -0.41 -17.74 -4.11
N GLU A 60 -0.62 -16.47 -3.77
CA GLU A 60 -0.25 -15.34 -4.58
C GLU A 60 0.86 -14.53 -3.90
N THR A 61 1.66 -13.86 -4.70
CA THR A 61 2.66 -12.90 -4.21
C THR A 61 2.24 -11.53 -4.67
N PHE A 62 2.26 -10.57 -3.76
CA PHE A 62 1.95 -9.18 -4.06
C PHE A 62 3.21 -8.33 -3.92
N ARG A 63 3.36 -7.37 -4.81
CA ARG A 63 4.43 -6.37 -4.77
C ARG A 63 3.83 -5.03 -4.36
N LEU A 64 4.45 -4.35 -3.41
CA LEU A 64 4.06 -2.99 -3.05
C LEU A 64 4.25 -2.06 -4.25
N VAL A 65 3.24 -1.24 -4.50
CA VAL A 65 3.24 -0.18 -5.52
C VAL A 65 3.34 1.17 -4.84
N ALA A 66 2.51 1.41 -3.82
CA ALA A 66 2.50 2.64 -3.05
C ALA A 66 2.03 2.38 -1.61
N ARG A 67 2.62 3.08 -0.64
CA ARG A 67 2.15 3.18 0.75
C ARG A 67 2.29 4.62 1.19
N VAL A 68 1.15 5.30 1.31
CA VAL A 68 1.09 6.75 1.44
C VAL A 68 0.28 7.14 2.67
N SER A 69 0.83 8.06 3.44
CA SER A 69 0.13 8.82 4.47
C SER A 69 -0.12 10.24 3.95
N TYR A 70 -1.37 10.67 3.99
CA TYR A 70 -1.81 11.95 3.46
C TYR A 70 -1.94 12.99 4.59
N GLY A 71 -1.76 14.27 4.23
CA GLY A 71 -1.95 15.38 5.17
C GLY A 71 -0.74 15.66 6.06
N VAL A 72 0.33 14.87 5.94
CA VAL A 72 1.60 15.08 6.65
C VAL A 72 2.58 15.85 5.76
N ASN A 73 3.16 16.92 6.30
CA ASN A 73 4.26 17.63 5.67
C ASN A 73 5.58 17.07 6.20
N ASP A 74 6.22 16.21 5.43
CA ASP A 74 7.56 15.70 5.73
C ASP A 74 8.50 16.07 4.59
N GLU A 75 9.60 16.76 4.91
CA GLU A 75 10.58 17.26 3.95
C GLU A 75 11.34 16.11 3.25
N ASP A 76 11.53 14.98 3.94
CA ASP A 76 12.25 13.82 3.41
C ASP A 76 11.31 12.82 2.71
N GLY A 77 9.99 13.05 2.78
CA GLY A 77 8.99 12.20 2.12
C GLY A 77 8.79 10.83 2.77
N ILE A 78 9.51 10.49 3.83
CA ILE A 78 9.46 9.21 4.55
C ILE A 78 9.08 9.47 6.00
N LEU A 79 8.02 8.81 6.46
CA LEU A 79 7.56 8.94 7.84
C LEU A 79 8.21 7.89 8.73
N LEU A 80 8.93 8.34 9.75
CA LEU A 80 9.39 7.50 10.84
C LEU A 80 8.21 7.25 11.79
N VAL A 81 7.56 6.11 11.64
CA VAL A 81 6.39 5.70 12.42
C VAL A 81 6.69 4.41 13.18
N ASP A 82 6.07 4.26 14.35
CA ASP A 82 6.13 3.02 15.13
C ASP A 82 5.18 1.98 14.50
N ASP A 83 5.66 1.32 13.44
CA ASP A 83 4.92 0.26 12.74
C ASP A 83 5.38 -1.12 13.20
N HIS A 84 4.45 -1.91 13.73
CA HIS A 84 4.71 -3.27 14.20
C HIS A 84 5.30 -4.18 13.12
N TYR A 85 5.03 -3.89 11.84
CA TYR A 85 5.55 -4.66 10.71
C TYR A 85 6.68 -3.94 9.96
N GLU A 86 7.24 -2.87 10.54
CA GLU A 86 8.35 -2.08 9.98
C GLU A 86 8.10 -1.57 8.55
N ARG A 87 6.83 -1.34 8.19
CA ARG A 87 6.45 -0.80 6.89
C ARG A 87 6.88 0.66 6.77
N ILE A 88 7.40 1.00 5.59
CA ILE A 88 7.78 2.38 5.26
C ILE A 88 6.56 3.11 4.70
N TRP A 89 6.11 4.14 5.39
CA TRP A 89 5.06 5.05 4.93
C TRP A 89 5.68 6.31 4.33
N LYS A 90 5.17 6.74 3.17
CA LYS A 90 5.63 7.97 2.52
C LYS A 90 4.59 9.08 2.63
N SER A 91 5.02 10.32 2.79
CA SER A 91 4.13 11.45 2.58
C SER A 91 3.94 11.70 1.08
N ALA A 92 2.82 12.31 0.72
CA ALA A 92 2.56 12.76 -0.64
C ALA A 92 2.21 14.24 -0.65
N THR A 93 2.58 14.93 -1.73
CA THR A 93 2.17 16.32 -1.94
C THR A 93 0.65 16.41 -1.98
N THR A 94 0.10 17.27 -1.11
CA THR A 94 -1.33 17.54 -1.08
C THR A 94 -1.80 18.16 -2.40
N PRO A 95 -2.85 17.61 -3.04
CA PRO A 95 -3.39 18.19 -4.26
C PRO A 95 -3.82 19.65 -4.04
N PRO A 96 -3.69 20.54 -5.05
CA PRO A 96 -4.01 21.97 -4.89
C PRO A 96 -5.46 22.27 -4.48
N ASN A 97 -6.39 21.33 -4.71
CA ASN A 97 -7.78 21.42 -4.33
C ASN A 97 -8.08 20.71 -2.99
N CYS A 98 -7.06 20.45 -2.18
CA CYS A 98 -7.18 19.82 -0.87
C CYS A 98 -6.47 20.64 0.21
N ASN A 99 -6.94 20.52 1.44
CA ASN A 99 -6.31 21.04 2.65
C ASN A 99 -5.82 19.89 3.52
N ASN A 100 -4.72 20.08 4.23
CA ASN A 100 -4.32 19.17 5.30
C ASN A 100 -5.20 19.43 6.52
N VAL A 101 -5.75 18.37 7.11
CA VAL A 101 -6.62 18.43 8.28
C VAL A 101 -6.17 17.40 9.31
N ALA A 102 -6.31 17.76 10.59
CA ALA A 102 -6.11 16.82 11.67
C ALA A 102 -7.29 15.83 11.69
N ALA A 103 -6.99 14.54 11.85
CA ALA A 103 -7.95 13.47 11.91
C ALA A 103 -7.85 12.74 13.26
N SER A 104 -8.95 12.11 13.69
CA SER A 104 -9.00 11.42 14.98
C SER A 104 -9.46 9.98 14.79
N PRO A 105 -8.55 9.00 14.74
CA PRO A 105 -8.92 7.59 14.78
C PRO A 105 -9.38 7.20 16.21
N ASP A 106 -9.89 5.99 16.37
CA ASP A 106 -9.99 5.35 17.68
C ASP A 106 -8.63 4.78 18.11
N PHE A 107 -8.60 4.26 19.35
CA PHE A 107 -7.46 3.53 19.89
C PHE A 107 -7.42 2.07 19.41
N GLU A 108 -8.50 1.57 18.80
CA GLU A 108 -8.54 0.23 18.22
C GLU A 108 -7.84 0.24 16.87
N SER A 109 -7.07 -0.82 16.60
CA SER A 109 -6.36 -0.90 15.33
C SER A 109 -7.31 -1.32 14.20
N PRO A 110 -7.37 -0.57 13.09
CA PRO A 110 -8.26 -0.92 11.97
C PRO A 110 -7.68 -2.08 11.14
N GLU A 111 -8.45 -2.52 10.13
CA GLU A 111 -8.01 -3.56 9.19
C GLU A 111 -6.60 -3.25 8.64
N ASN A 112 -5.74 -4.27 8.57
CA ASN A 112 -4.33 -4.19 8.16
C ASN A 112 -3.41 -3.43 9.13
N ASN A 113 -3.90 -3.05 10.31
CA ASN A 113 -3.16 -2.53 11.44
C ASN A 113 -2.10 -1.45 11.09
N PRO A 114 -2.47 -0.37 10.36
CA PRO A 114 -1.57 0.76 10.12
C PRO A 114 -1.21 1.46 11.45
N PRO A 115 -0.05 2.13 11.53
CA PRO A 115 0.32 2.92 12.70
C PRO A 115 -0.69 4.04 12.97
N PRO A 116 -1.05 4.34 14.23
CA PRO A 116 -1.98 5.42 14.54
C PRO A 116 -1.57 6.78 13.95
N SER A 117 -0.28 7.10 13.96
CA SER A 117 0.27 8.36 13.42
C SER A 117 0.02 8.55 11.91
N VAL A 118 -0.20 7.46 11.16
CA VAL A 118 -0.58 7.49 9.75
C VAL A 118 -2.05 7.90 9.57
N LEU A 119 -2.87 7.74 10.61
CA LEU A 119 -4.31 7.98 10.58
C LEU A 119 -4.72 9.30 11.26
N GLU A 120 -3.80 9.96 11.96
CA GLU A 120 -4.00 11.22 12.68
C GLU A 120 -4.03 12.46 11.77
N ASN A 121 -3.73 12.29 10.48
CA ASN A 121 -3.81 13.34 9.48
C ASN A 121 -4.60 12.86 8.28
N ALA A 122 -5.17 13.81 7.54
CA ALA A 122 -5.85 13.56 6.28
C ALA A 122 -5.67 14.73 5.33
N ILE A 123 -5.98 14.49 4.06
CA ILE A 123 -6.33 15.54 3.12
C ILE A 123 -7.85 15.59 2.97
N GLU A 124 -8.41 16.79 2.96
CA GLU A 124 -9.83 17.04 2.73
C GLU A 124 -9.99 17.95 1.51
N SER A 125 -10.94 17.64 0.63
CA SER A 125 -11.24 18.51 -0.50
C SER A 125 -11.76 19.88 -0.04
N VAL A 126 -11.39 20.94 -0.77
CA VAL A 126 -11.83 22.32 -0.45
C VAL A 126 -13.35 22.52 -0.54
N ASN A 127 -14.07 21.67 -1.29
CA ASN A 127 -15.52 21.71 -1.37
C ASN A 127 -16.13 20.38 -1.83
N VAL A 128 -17.42 20.20 -1.54
CA VAL A 128 -18.18 18.97 -1.82
C VAL A 128 -18.17 18.59 -3.30
N SER A 129 -18.24 19.58 -4.19
CA SER A 129 -18.27 19.37 -5.63
C SER A 129 -16.91 19.05 -6.25
N SER A 130 -15.82 19.15 -5.48
CA SER A 130 -14.45 18.94 -5.96
C SER A 130 -13.99 17.56 -5.50
N PRO A 131 -13.77 16.61 -6.41
CA PRO A 131 -13.23 15.31 -6.03
C PRO A 131 -11.74 15.38 -5.70
N ILE A 132 -11.28 14.49 -4.83
CA ILE A 132 -9.85 14.23 -4.64
C ILE A 132 -9.41 13.27 -5.73
N ILE A 133 -8.33 13.57 -6.45
CA ILE A 133 -7.76 12.69 -7.47
C ILE A 133 -6.34 12.33 -7.06
N LEU A 134 -6.10 11.04 -6.85
CA LEU A 134 -4.82 10.47 -6.46
C LEU A 134 -4.30 9.57 -7.57
N THR A 135 -3.08 9.83 -8.04
CA THR A 135 -2.46 9.06 -9.11
C THR A 135 -1.52 8.01 -8.55
N VAL A 136 -1.60 6.78 -9.05
CA VAL A 136 -0.73 5.67 -8.67
C VAL A 136 -0.02 5.15 -9.90
N ASP A 137 1.31 5.21 -9.89
CA ASP A 137 2.15 4.70 -10.98
C ASP A 137 2.54 3.24 -10.71
N PHE A 138 2.14 2.36 -11.63
CA PHE A 138 2.40 0.93 -11.54
C PHE A 138 3.72 0.55 -12.23
N PRO A 139 4.42 -0.49 -11.74
CA PRO A 139 5.60 -1.01 -12.41
C PRO A 139 5.24 -1.50 -13.82
N LYS A 140 6.16 -1.33 -14.78
CA LYS A 140 5.97 -1.82 -16.14
C LYS A 140 5.68 -3.32 -16.13
N SER A 141 4.60 -3.71 -16.80
CA SER A 141 4.20 -5.10 -16.98
C SER A 141 4.38 -5.53 -18.43
N SER A 142 4.73 -6.80 -18.64
CA SER A 142 4.63 -7.43 -19.96
C SER A 142 3.18 -7.76 -20.35
N SER A 143 2.27 -7.76 -19.38
CA SER A 143 0.84 -8.01 -19.58
C SER A 143 0.11 -6.71 -19.90
N SER A 144 -0.98 -6.81 -20.67
CA SER A 144 -1.85 -5.67 -21.00
C SER A 144 -2.62 -5.10 -19.80
N SER A 145 -2.71 -5.86 -18.71
CA SER A 145 -3.32 -5.46 -17.45
C SER A 145 -2.58 -6.05 -16.25
N GLN A 146 -2.76 -5.41 -15.10
CA GLN A 146 -2.27 -5.84 -13.79
C GLN A 146 -3.45 -5.94 -12.82
N SER A 147 -3.44 -6.96 -11.95
CA SER A 147 -4.43 -7.10 -10.87
C SER A 147 -3.90 -6.41 -9.64
N ALA A 148 -4.56 -5.32 -9.24
CA ALA A 148 -4.18 -4.49 -8.12
C ALA A 148 -5.06 -4.74 -6.88
N TYR A 149 -4.46 -4.52 -5.72
CA TYR A 149 -5.08 -4.59 -4.39
C TYR A 149 -4.94 -3.20 -3.77
N PHE A 150 -6.05 -2.52 -3.54
CA PHE A 150 -6.08 -1.20 -2.91
C PHE A 150 -6.64 -1.30 -1.50
N VAL A 151 -5.98 -0.62 -0.55
CA VAL A 151 -6.49 -0.36 0.79
C VAL A 151 -6.56 1.15 0.97
N LEU A 152 -7.73 1.66 1.32
CA LEU A 152 -7.97 3.09 1.52
C LEU A 152 -8.44 3.30 2.96
N TYR A 153 -7.82 4.26 3.65
CA TYR A 153 -8.07 4.55 5.05
C TYR A 153 -8.71 5.93 5.19
N PHE A 154 -9.88 5.97 5.81
CA PHE A 154 -10.68 7.18 5.98
C PHE A 154 -10.89 7.45 7.47
N THR A 155 -10.19 8.44 8.00
CA THR A 155 -10.36 8.91 9.37
C THR A 155 -11.02 10.27 9.37
N GLU A 156 -12.09 10.40 10.16
CA GLU A 156 -12.84 11.65 10.30
C GLU A 156 -12.00 12.78 10.92
N VAL A 157 -12.35 14.02 10.56
CA VAL A 157 -11.69 15.23 11.09
C VAL A 157 -11.85 15.28 12.61
N ALA A 158 -10.79 15.70 13.30
CA ALA A 158 -10.77 15.86 14.74
C ALA A 158 -11.63 17.07 15.18
N ASP A 159 -12.95 16.93 15.11
CA ASP A 159 -13.92 17.93 15.60
C ASP A 159 -14.61 17.42 16.88
N ILE A 160 -14.49 18.21 17.94
CA ILE A 160 -15.10 17.95 19.24
C ILE A 160 -16.61 18.23 19.27
N PHE A 161 -17.14 18.98 18.29
CA PHE A 161 -18.55 19.37 18.21
C PHE A 161 -19.27 18.83 16.96
N GLY A 162 -18.54 18.55 15.89
CA GLY A 162 -19.05 17.96 14.65
C GLY A 162 -18.94 16.44 14.65
N GLN A 163 -20.08 15.74 14.70
CA GLN A 163 -20.15 14.27 14.58
C GLN A 163 -20.90 13.88 13.31
N ASN A 164 -20.39 14.31 12.15
CA ASN A 164 -21.04 14.03 10.88
C ASN A 164 -20.21 13.03 10.08
N ASN A 165 -20.85 11.97 9.65
CA ASN A 165 -20.25 11.02 8.72
C ASN A 165 -20.28 11.58 7.29
N ARG A 166 -19.26 11.25 6.51
CA ARG A 166 -19.18 11.52 5.07
C ARG A 166 -19.61 10.28 4.30
N THR A 167 -20.35 10.47 3.23
CA THR A 167 -20.55 9.40 2.24
C THR A 167 -19.70 9.71 1.02
N ILE A 168 -18.83 8.77 0.66
CA ILE A 168 -17.80 8.96 -0.37
C ILE A 168 -17.95 7.88 -1.43
N ASP A 169 -18.05 8.30 -2.68
CA ASP A 169 -17.93 7.44 -3.85
C ASP A 169 -16.46 7.30 -4.24
N ILE A 170 -16.03 6.06 -4.42
CA ILE A 170 -14.64 5.71 -4.76
C ILE A 170 -14.62 5.16 -6.18
N PHE A 171 -13.92 5.84 -7.06
CA PHE A 171 -13.70 5.42 -8.43
C PHE A 171 -12.23 5.08 -8.67
N ILE A 172 -11.98 4.08 -9.51
CA ILE A 172 -10.66 3.81 -10.06
C ILE A 172 -10.81 3.81 -11.59
N ASP A 173 -10.03 4.67 -12.27
CA ASP A 173 -10.10 4.87 -13.72
C ASP A 173 -11.54 5.08 -14.23
N SER A 174 -12.26 5.96 -13.53
CA SER A 174 -13.65 6.35 -13.79
C SER A 174 -14.71 5.24 -13.59
N VAL A 175 -14.32 4.08 -13.08
CA VAL A 175 -15.25 3.00 -12.69
C VAL A 175 -15.56 3.12 -11.21
N LEU A 176 -16.86 3.19 -10.84
CA LEU A 176 -17.30 3.18 -9.45
C LEU A 176 -16.98 1.81 -8.83
N MET A 177 -16.12 1.82 -7.82
CA MET A 177 -15.67 0.60 -7.13
C MET A 177 -16.44 0.38 -5.81
N SER A 178 -16.75 1.45 -5.09
CA SER A 178 -17.47 1.38 -3.82
C SER A 178 -18.07 2.73 -3.44
N THR A 179 -19.10 2.70 -2.60
CA THR A 179 -19.63 3.85 -1.88
C THR A 179 -19.57 3.54 -0.39
N ILE A 180 -18.89 4.37 0.39
CA ILE A 180 -18.70 4.15 1.83
C ILE A 180 -19.26 5.29 2.65
N THR A 181 -19.60 5.00 3.89
CA THR A 181 -19.90 6.01 4.91
C THR A 181 -18.83 5.91 5.99
N THR A 182 -18.15 7.03 6.28
CA THR A 182 -17.15 7.08 7.34
C THR A 182 -17.80 6.96 8.71
N THR A 183 -17.00 6.64 9.73
CA THR A 183 -17.44 6.59 11.12
C THR A 183 -16.61 7.57 11.95
N VAL A 184 -17.28 8.47 12.65
CA VAL A 184 -16.61 9.42 13.55
C VAL A 184 -15.85 8.66 14.66
N ARG A 185 -14.62 9.11 14.94
CA ARG A 185 -13.70 8.49 15.92
C ARG A 185 -13.38 7.02 15.61
N ASN A 186 -13.36 6.64 14.33
CA ASN A 186 -12.89 5.34 13.90
C ASN A 186 -12.27 5.50 12.49
N CYS A 187 -11.31 4.66 12.14
CA CYS A 187 -10.81 4.58 10.78
C CYS A 187 -11.65 3.60 9.95
N THR A 188 -12.43 4.13 9.01
CA THR A 188 -13.13 3.29 8.02
C THR A 188 -12.13 2.82 6.97
N VAL A 189 -11.99 1.50 6.80
CA VAL A 189 -11.09 0.88 5.82
C VAL A 189 -11.87 0.31 4.65
N VAL A 190 -11.36 0.53 3.44
CA VAL A 190 -11.92 -0.04 2.21
C VAL A 190 -10.85 -0.81 1.47
N THR A 191 -11.03 -2.12 1.40
CA THR A 191 -10.16 -3.01 0.64
C THR A 191 -10.83 -3.43 -0.67
N LEU A 192 -10.24 -3.04 -1.80
CA LEU A 192 -10.70 -3.32 -3.16
C LEU A 192 -9.71 -4.30 -3.84
N PHE A 193 -10.19 -5.50 -4.14
CA PHE A 193 -9.43 -6.52 -4.85
C PHE A 193 -10.37 -7.59 -5.44
N PRO A 194 -10.11 -8.12 -6.66
CA PRO A 194 -9.13 -7.63 -7.62
C PRO A 194 -9.59 -6.35 -8.33
N VAL A 195 -8.65 -5.45 -8.63
CA VAL A 195 -8.87 -4.26 -9.48
C VAL A 195 -8.02 -4.38 -10.73
N ASP A 196 -8.67 -4.40 -11.90
CA ASP A 196 -7.97 -4.49 -13.19
C ASP A 196 -7.42 -3.12 -13.61
N ILE A 197 -6.10 -2.97 -13.54
CA ILE A 197 -5.40 -1.75 -13.99
C ILE A 197 -4.91 -1.93 -15.42
N LYS A 198 -5.28 -0.98 -16.28
CA LYS A 198 -4.86 -0.94 -17.68
C LYS A 198 -3.73 0.07 -17.85
N GLY A 199 -2.60 -0.38 -18.41
CA GLY A 199 -1.43 0.48 -18.58
C GLY A 199 -0.58 0.58 -17.30
N SER A 200 0.09 1.72 -17.10
CA SER A 200 1.07 1.91 -16.02
C SER A 200 0.67 2.97 -14.99
N ARG A 201 -0.57 3.46 -15.03
CA ARG A 201 -1.08 4.48 -14.11
C ARG A 201 -2.56 4.24 -13.84
N ALA A 202 -2.95 4.40 -12.59
CA ALA A 202 -4.35 4.40 -12.16
C ALA A 202 -4.70 5.73 -11.49
N ASN A 203 -5.93 6.20 -11.70
CA ASN A 203 -6.47 7.38 -11.01
C ASN A 203 -7.55 6.96 -10.02
N VAL A 204 -7.26 7.12 -8.72
CA VAL A 204 -8.24 6.96 -7.65
C VAL A 204 -8.96 8.29 -7.46
N THR A 205 -10.27 8.31 -7.65
CA THR A 205 -11.10 9.51 -7.49
C THR A 205 -12.04 9.32 -6.32
N LEU A 206 -12.02 10.25 -5.37
CA LEU A 206 -12.92 10.29 -4.22
C LEU A 206 -13.87 11.46 -4.41
N ALA A 207 -15.16 11.18 -4.56
CA ALA A 207 -16.19 12.20 -4.72
C ALA A 207 -17.17 12.14 -3.53
N ALA A 208 -17.72 13.28 -3.13
CA ALA A 208 -18.84 13.27 -2.20
C ALA A 208 -20.04 12.59 -2.88
N ALA A 209 -20.59 11.58 -2.23
CA ALA A 209 -21.86 10.99 -2.64
C ALA A 209 -23.01 11.89 -2.18
N ASN A 210 -24.19 11.72 -2.80
CA ASN A 210 -25.39 12.45 -2.38
C ASN A 210 -25.79 12.03 -0.96
N SER A 211 -25.49 12.87 0.04
CA SER A 211 -25.83 12.64 1.45
C SER A 211 -26.39 13.90 2.11
N PRO A 212 -27.12 13.78 3.23
CA PRO A 212 -27.66 14.93 3.96
C PRO A 212 -26.59 15.82 4.60
N THR A 213 -25.41 15.28 4.93
CA THR A 213 -24.34 16.00 5.61
C THR A 213 -23.55 16.91 4.68
N ASN A 214 -23.56 16.61 3.36
CA ASN A 214 -22.96 17.44 2.31
C ASN A 214 -21.54 17.92 2.69
N LEU A 215 -20.70 16.98 3.09
CA LEU A 215 -19.31 17.22 3.48
C LEU A 215 -18.36 16.83 2.35
N PRO A 216 -17.24 17.57 2.16
CA PRO A 216 -16.25 17.22 1.15
C PRO A 216 -15.56 15.89 1.47
N PRO A 217 -15.13 15.10 0.46
CA PRO A 217 -14.42 13.86 0.69
C PRO A 217 -13.07 14.12 1.38
N LEU A 218 -12.59 13.12 2.12
CA LEU A 218 -11.25 13.10 2.71
C LEU A 218 -10.59 11.73 2.53
N ILE A 219 -9.31 11.64 2.86
CA ILE A 219 -8.57 10.38 2.99
C ILE A 219 -7.34 10.59 3.88
N SER A 220 -7.04 9.61 4.74
CA SER A 220 -5.89 9.62 5.64
C SER A 220 -4.70 8.88 5.07
N ALA A 221 -4.92 7.70 4.49
CA ALA A 221 -3.83 6.88 3.97
C ALA A 221 -4.28 5.95 2.85
N MET A 222 -3.32 5.42 2.10
CA MET A 222 -3.56 4.44 1.05
C MET A 222 -2.40 3.47 0.91
N GLU A 223 -2.71 2.18 0.73
CA GLU A 223 -1.77 1.17 0.29
C GLU A 223 -2.23 0.57 -1.04
N VAL A 224 -1.29 0.33 -1.93
CA VAL A 224 -1.55 -0.28 -3.23
C VAL A 224 -0.50 -1.33 -3.50
N PHE A 225 -0.97 -2.52 -3.88
CA PHE A 225 -0.14 -3.63 -4.30
C PHE A 225 -0.57 -4.11 -5.69
N THR A 226 0.34 -4.80 -6.38
CA THR A 226 0.02 -5.53 -7.61
C THR A 226 0.40 -6.98 -7.44
N LYS A 227 -0.44 -7.89 -7.94
CA LYS A 227 -0.12 -9.31 -8.01
C LYS A 227 1.10 -9.51 -8.91
N VAL A 228 2.07 -10.28 -8.42
CA VAL A 228 3.24 -10.71 -9.20
C VAL A 228 2.84 -11.89 -10.06
N ILE A 229 2.98 -11.73 -11.38
CA ILE A 229 2.78 -12.83 -12.32
C ILE A 229 4.08 -13.60 -12.43
N ALA A 230 4.08 -14.85 -11.99
CA ALA A 230 5.22 -15.74 -12.12
C ALA A 230 5.53 -15.99 -13.60
N THR A 231 6.56 -15.34 -14.14
CA THR A 231 7.13 -15.72 -15.42
C THR A 231 7.92 -17.01 -15.20
N GLY A 232 7.43 -18.13 -15.75
CA GLY A 232 7.91 -19.49 -15.49
C GLY A 232 9.44 -19.62 -15.32
N GLY A 233 9.86 -19.89 -14.08
CA GLY A 233 11.18 -20.40 -13.75
C GLY A 233 11.01 -21.81 -13.21
N VAL A 234 11.71 -22.78 -13.79
CA VAL A 234 11.69 -24.18 -13.35
C VAL A 234 12.26 -24.25 -11.93
N ALA A 235 11.48 -24.76 -10.97
CA ALA A 235 11.95 -25.03 -9.62
C ALA A 235 13.06 -26.10 -9.66
N GLY A 236 14.28 -25.73 -9.27
CA GLY A 236 15.36 -26.68 -9.07
C GLY A 236 15.11 -27.49 -7.80
N SER A 237 14.89 -28.80 -7.95
CA SER A 237 14.88 -29.74 -6.84
C SER A 237 16.26 -29.76 -6.18
N ASN A 238 16.36 -29.45 -4.88
CA ASN A 238 17.21 -30.12 -3.87
C ASN A 238 17.15 -29.35 -2.53
N GLY A 239 16.61 -29.99 -1.49
CA GLY A 239 16.59 -29.46 -0.10
C GLY A 239 17.95 -29.54 0.60
N PRO A 240 18.10 -28.95 1.81
CA PRO A 240 18.01 -29.80 3.01
C PRO A 240 17.44 -29.14 4.29
N SER A 241 17.08 -30.02 5.26
CA SER A 241 16.99 -29.86 6.73
C SER A 241 15.93 -28.95 7.35
N GLN A 242 14.99 -29.58 8.07
CA GLN A 242 13.78 -29.01 8.67
C GLN A 242 13.97 -28.48 10.11
N PHE A 243 13.41 -27.31 10.39
CA PHE A 243 12.90 -26.91 11.71
C PHE A 243 11.57 -26.18 11.52
N THR A 244 10.59 -26.50 12.36
CA THR A 244 9.17 -26.16 12.18
C THR A 244 8.80 -24.85 12.87
N PHE A 245 8.19 -23.91 12.13
CA PHE A 245 7.35 -22.85 12.71
C PHE A 245 5.98 -22.89 12.02
N LEU A 246 4.90 -22.67 12.79
CA LEU A 246 3.54 -22.63 12.27
C LEU A 246 3.32 -21.31 11.51
N SER A 247 2.69 -21.42 10.33
CA SER A 247 2.11 -20.38 9.45
C SER A 247 2.59 -18.94 9.64
N SER A 248 3.20 -18.37 8.59
CA SER A 248 3.49 -16.93 8.55
C SER A 248 3.29 -16.41 7.13
N VAL A 249 2.51 -15.34 7.00
CA VAL A 249 2.63 -14.38 5.89
C VAL A 249 3.91 -13.58 6.14
N LEU A 250 4.65 -13.20 5.10
CA LEU A 250 5.92 -12.49 5.25
C LEU A 250 5.93 -11.22 4.39
N MET A 251 6.31 -10.09 4.97
CA MET A 251 6.75 -8.93 4.21
C MET A 251 8.27 -8.99 4.01
N ILE A 252 8.69 -9.00 2.76
CA ILE A 252 10.09 -9.00 2.36
C ILE A 252 10.45 -7.61 1.89
N CYS A 253 11.43 -6.97 2.51
CA CYS A 253 12.00 -5.72 2.04
C CYS A 253 13.43 -5.99 1.53
N VAL A 254 13.69 -5.71 0.25
CA VAL A 254 15.02 -5.85 -0.37
C VAL A 254 15.56 -4.46 -0.64
N SER A 255 16.71 -4.14 -0.05
CA SER A 255 17.46 -2.92 -0.37
C SER A 255 18.62 -3.23 -1.32
N VAL A 256 18.92 -2.29 -2.21
CA VAL A 256 20.04 -2.37 -3.16
C VAL A 256 20.86 -1.07 -3.06
N LEU A 257 22.02 -1.13 -2.39
CA LEU A 257 23.00 -0.04 -2.28
C LEU A 257 24.17 -0.26 -3.24
N VAL A 258 24.28 0.54 -4.30
CA VAL A 258 25.39 0.45 -5.27
C VAL A 258 26.64 1.10 -4.68
N ASN A 259 27.59 0.31 -4.18
CA ASN A 259 28.98 0.78 -4.00
C ASN A 259 29.79 0.42 -5.23
N LEU A 260 30.09 1.41 -6.07
CA LEU A 260 31.10 1.28 -7.13
C LEU A 260 32.48 1.51 -6.51
N LEU A 261 33.21 0.42 -6.27
CA LEU A 261 34.68 0.42 -6.19
C LEU A 261 35.25 -0.18 -7.48
#